data_AF-A0A4S0JFE5-F1
#
_entry.id   AF-A0A4S0JFE5-F1
#
_cell.length_a   1.000
_cell.length_b   1.000
_cell.length_c   1.000
_cell.angle_alpha   90.00
_cell.angle_beta   90.00
_cell.angle_gamma   90.00
#
_symmetry.space_group_name_H-M   'P 1'
#
loop_
_entity.id
_entity.type
_entity.pdbx_description
1 polymer ?
#
loop_
_entity_poly.entity_id
_entity_poly.type
_entity_poly.pdbx_seq_one_letter_code
_entity_poly.pdbx_strand_id
1 'polypeptide(L)'
;KEHDIRPVGYRALESLRLEKGYRAWGSDITPNDTPQEAGLGWAVKLRKNTDFVGRRALEKVSGAALNKRFAGFTIDDPDIVLLGRETILRNG
;
A
#
# COMPACT_ATOMS: atom_id res chain seq x y z
N LYS A 1 -10.24 34.50 11.00
CA LYS A 1 -9.65 33.74 12.14
C LYS A 1 -8.24 33.36 11.75
N GLU A 2 -7.29 33.45 12.67
CA GLU A 2 -5.82 33.44 12.46
C GLU A 2 -5.26 32.36 11.51
N HIS A 3 -5.97 31.24 11.28
CA HIS A 3 -5.51 30.15 10.41
C HIS A 3 -6.55 29.57 9.42
N ASP A 4 -7.75 30.16 9.29
CA ASP A 4 -8.80 29.72 8.35
C ASP A 4 -9.04 28.19 8.29
N ILE A 5 -9.07 27.53 9.44
CA ILE A 5 -9.28 26.08 9.54
C ILE A 5 -10.68 25.71 9.04
N ARG A 6 -10.77 24.66 8.21
CA ARG A 6 -12.02 24.18 7.60
C ARG A 6 -12.19 22.67 7.81
N PRO A 7 -13.43 22.17 7.88
CA PRO A 7 -13.70 20.73 7.90
C PRO A 7 -13.25 20.09 6.58
N VAL A 8 -12.76 18.84 6.67
CA VAL A 8 -12.35 18.04 5.52
C VAL A 8 -13.12 16.72 5.51
N GLY A 9 -13.55 16.29 4.32
CA GLY A 9 -14.28 15.05 4.14
C GLY A 9 -13.37 13.85 3.85
N TYR A 10 -13.94 12.65 3.93
CA TYR A 10 -13.21 11.40 3.73
C TYR A 10 -12.62 11.25 2.32
N ARG A 11 -13.29 11.76 1.28
CA ARG A 11 -12.78 11.72 -0.10
C ARG A 11 -11.48 12.50 -0.28
N ALA A 12 -11.35 13.65 0.40
CA ALA A 12 -10.10 14.41 0.39
C ALA A 12 -8.99 13.65 1.14
N LEU A 13 -9.31 12.98 2.24
CA LEU A 13 -8.35 12.12 2.95
C LEU A 13 -7.88 10.94 2.07
N GLU A 14 -8.79 10.30 1.33
CA GLU A 14 -8.43 9.22 0.39
C GLU A 14 -7.49 9.72 -0.72
N SER A 15 -7.68 10.93 -1.25
CA SER A 15 -6.75 11.53 -2.21
C SER A 15 -5.37 11.74 -1.57
N LEU A 16 -5.32 12.38 -0.40
CA LEU A 16 -4.07 12.72 0.29
C LEU A 16 -3.27 11.47 0.68
N ARG A 17 -3.94 10.43 1.20
CA ARG A 17 -3.26 9.19 1.60
C ARG A 17 -2.72 8.44 0.38
N LEU A 18 -3.42 8.49 -0.76
CA LEU A 18 -2.97 7.86 -1.99
C LEU A 18 -1.72 8.54 -2.54
N GLU A 19 -1.67 9.88 -2.55
CA GLU A 19 -0.49 10.66 -2.96
C GLU A 19 0.74 10.38 -2.08
N LYS A 20 0.52 10.12 -0.77
CA LYS A 20 1.60 9.70 0.15
C LYS A 20 1.97 8.22 0.03
N GLY A 21 1.23 7.45 -0.74
CA GLY A 21 1.39 6.00 -0.85
C GLY A 21 1.07 5.28 0.45
N TYR A 22 0.16 5.78 1.28
CA TYR A 22 -0.28 5.07 2.47
C TYR A 22 -1.26 3.96 2.11
N ARG A 23 -1.03 2.79 2.71
CA ARG A 23 -1.84 1.60 2.47
C ARG A 23 -3.06 1.60 3.38
N ALA A 24 -4.21 1.27 2.82
CA ALA A 24 -5.43 1.00 3.53
C ALA A 24 -5.66 -0.52 3.65
N TRP A 25 -5.91 -0.97 4.88
CA TRP A 25 -6.19 -2.38 5.16
C TRP A 25 -7.57 -2.76 4.59
N GLY A 26 -7.64 -3.86 3.85
CA GLY A 26 -8.86 -4.34 3.19
C GLY A 26 -9.06 -3.85 1.75
N SER A 27 -8.34 -2.80 1.32
CA SER A 27 -8.32 -2.36 -0.08
C SER A 27 -6.96 -2.60 -0.75
N ASP A 28 -5.89 -2.08 -0.17
CA ASP A 28 -4.54 -2.17 -0.74
C ASP A 28 -3.79 -3.43 -0.28
N ILE A 29 -4.06 -3.85 0.95
CA ILE A 29 -3.41 -4.99 1.60
C ILE A 29 -4.43 -5.83 2.37
N THR A 30 -4.21 -7.13 2.35
CA THR A 30 -5.05 -8.15 2.99
C THR A 30 -4.15 -9.21 3.65
N PRO A 31 -4.72 -10.21 4.37
CA PRO A 31 -3.94 -11.37 4.83
C PRO A 31 -3.24 -12.17 3.72
N ASN A 32 -3.58 -11.94 2.45
CA ASN A 32 -2.95 -12.59 1.28
C ASN A 32 -1.66 -11.88 0.83
N ASP A 33 -1.24 -10.81 1.50
CA ASP A 33 -0.10 -9.99 1.12
C ASP A 33 0.95 -10.01 2.24
N THR A 34 2.20 -10.22 1.87
CA THR A 34 3.32 -10.06 2.80
C THR A 34 3.71 -8.58 2.92
N PRO A 35 4.30 -8.14 4.05
CA PRO A 35 4.84 -6.79 4.18
C PRO A 35 5.85 -6.43 3.09
N GLN A 36 6.61 -7.40 2.58
CA GLN A 36 7.57 -7.19 1.50
C GLN A 36 6.86 -6.90 0.18
N GLU A 37 5.85 -7.69 -0.19
CA GLU A 37 5.01 -7.45 -1.39
C GLU A 37 4.28 -6.11 -1.30
N ALA A 38 3.83 -5.73 -0.10
CA ALA A 38 3.17 -4.47 0.17
C ALA A 38 4.11 -3.24 0.15
N GLY A 39 5.44 -3.42 0.08
CA GLY A 39 6.42 -2.34 0.21
C GLY A 39 6.58 -1.79 1.64
N LEU A 40 6.13 -2.55 2.64
CA LEU A 40 6.16 -2.24 4.08
C LEU A 40 7.28 -2.99 4.83
N GLY A 41 8.24 -3.58 4.12
CA GLY A 41 9.35 -4.32 4.74
C GLY A 41 10.17 -3.50 5.74
N TRP A 42 10.23 -2.17 5.59
CA TRP A 42 10.90 -1.24 6.51
C TRP A 42 10.28 -1.24 7.93
N ALA A 43 8.98 -1.56 8.02
CA ALA A 43 8.23 -1.61 9.27
C ALA A 43 8.44 -2.94 10.02
N VAL A 44 8.96 -3.98 9.36
CA VAL A 44 9.18 -5.30 9.97
C VAL A 44 10.61 -5.43 10.48
N LYS A 45 10.78 -5.63 11.80
CA LYS A 45 12.10 -5.68 12.44
C LYS A 45 12.67 -7.10 12.53
N LEU A 46 12.95 -7.72 11.39
CA LEU A 46 13.54 -9.08 11.33
C LEU A 46 14.94 -9.17 11.96
N ARG A 47 15.71 -8.07 11.96
CA ARG A 47 17.06 -8.02 12.54
C ARG A 47 17.10 -7.97 14.08
N LYS A 48 15.98 -7.63 14.74
CA LYS A 48 15.91 -7.62 16.20
C LYS A 48 15.63 -9.04 16.69
N ASN A 49 16.22 -9.46 17.80
CA ASN A 49 15.95 -10.77 18.40
C ASN A 49 14.67 -10.76 19.25
N THR A 50 13.55 -10.38 18.65
CA THR A 50 12.24 -10.34 19.30
C THR A 50 11.30 -11.22 18.51
N ASP A 51 10.72 -12.24 19.14
CA ASP A 51 9.77 -13.11 18.47
C ASP A 51 8.43 -12.40 18.24
N PHE A 52 7.76 -12.70 17.14
CA PHE A 52 6.45 -12.16 16.80
C PHE A 52 5.70 -13.08 15.81
N VAL A 53 4.38 -12.96 15.78
CA VAL A 53 3.53 -13.77 14.90
C VAL A 53 3.92 -13.54 13.44
N GLY A 54 4.20 -14.63 12.73
CA GLY A 54 4.62 -14.59 11.32
C GLY A 54 6.12 -14.40 11.09
N ARG A 55 6.94 -14.16 12.13
CA ARG A 55 8.40 -13.95 11.99
C ARG A 55 9.08 -15.03 11.15
N ARG A 56 8.92 -16.31 11.53
CA ARG A 56 9.56 -17.44 10.85
C ARG A 56 9.14 -17.56 9.38
N ALA A 57 7.90 -17.19 9.06
CA ALA A 57 7.42 -17.18 7.68
C ALA A 57 8.10 -16.06 6.88
N LEU A 58 8.23 -14.86 7.47
CA LEU A 58 8.89 -13.72 6.85
C LEU A 58 10.41 -13.92 6.70
N GLU A 59 11.06 -14.62 7.63
CA GLU A 59 12.48 -14.97 7.52
C GLU A 59 12.75 -15.90 6.34
N LYS A 60 11.86 -16.89 6.08
CA LYS A 60 11.99 -17.82 4.95
C LYS A 60 11.91 -17.15 3.58
N VAL A 61 11.13 -16.07 3.47
CA VAL A 61 10.93 -15.34 2.21
C VAL A 61 11.80 -14.07 2.13
N SER A 62 12.53 -13.76 3.19
CA SER A 62 13.39 -12.58 3.24
C SER A 62 14.54 -12.72 2.25
N GLY A 63 14.67 -11.75 1.34
CA GLY A 63 15.70 -11.75 0.29
C GLY A 63 15.36 -12.62 -0.94
N ALA A 64 14.24 -13.35 -0.92
CA ALA A 64 13.74 -14.02 -2.12
C ALA A 64 13.13 -13.00 -3.10
N ALA A 65 13.06 -13.36 -4.38
CA ALA A 65 12.34 -12.58 -5.38
C ALA A 65 10.83 -12.55 -5.04
N LEU A 66 10.20 -11.38 -5.24
CA LEU A 66 8.77 -11.21 -4.98
C LEU A 66 7.96 -11.68 -6.18
N ASN A 67 6.89 -12.45 -5.92
CA ASN A 67 5.96 -12.90 -6.95
C ASN A 67 4.98 -11.80 -7.40
N LYS A 68 4.67 -10.86 -6.49
CA LYS A 68 3.87 -9.66 -6.75
C LYS A 68 4.43 -8.47 -5.97
N ARG A 69 4.07 -7.26 -6.39
CA ARG A 69 4.43 -6.02 -5.68
C ARG A 69 3.29 -5.03 -5.74
N PHE A 70 3.08 -4.30 -4.65
CA PHE A 70 2.22 -3.12 -4.66
C PHE A 70 2.88 -2.01 -5.49
N ALA A 71 2.12 -1.43 -6.42
CA ALA A 71 2.58 -0.38 -7.31
C ALA A 71 1.50 0.70 -7.46
N GLY A 72 1.94 1.95 -7.54
CA GLY A 72 1.08 3.08 -7.91
C GLY A 72 1.03 3.22 -9.43
N PHE A 73 -0.14 3.57 -9.95
CA PHE A 73 -0.37 3.86 -11.36
C PHE A 73 -0.92 5.27 -11.49
N THR A 74 -0.55 5.93 -12.59
CA THR A 74 -1.11 7.22 -13.01
C THR A 74 -1.70 7.04 -14.40
N ILE A 75 -2.68 7.87 -14.71
CA ILE A 75 -3.33 7.96 -16.02
C ILE A 75 -2.93 9.29 -16.65
N ASP A 76 -2.78 9.30 -17.98
CA ASP A 76 -2.42 10.51 -18.70
C ASP A 76 -3.64 11.44 -18.90
N ASP A 77 -4.83 10.86 -19.01
CA ASP A 77 -6.09 11.59 -19.15
C ASP A 77 -6.66 11.98 -17.77
N PRO A 78 -6.70 13.28 -17.42
CA PRO A 78 -7.16 13.75 -16.13
C PRO A 78 -8.69 13.65 -15.93
N ASP A 79 -9.48 13.44 -17.00
CA ASP A 79 -10.94 13.33 -16.90
C ASP A 79 -11.38 11.90 -16.53
N ILE A 80 -10.48 10.93 -16.62
CA ILE A 80 -10.73 9.55 -16.21
C ILE A 80 -10.54 9.43 -14.69
N VAL A 81 -11.47 8.77 -14.00
CA VAL A 81 -11.35 8.49 -12.56
C VAL A 81 -11.51 6.99 -12.33
N LEU A 82 -10.48 6.36 -11.75
CA LEU A 82 -10.52 4.97 -11.32
C LEU A 82 -11.12 4.89 -9.91
N LEU A 83 -11.99 3.90 -9.69
CA LEU A 83 -12.76 3.70 -8.46
C LEU A 83 -12.33 2.43 -7.69
N GLY A 84 -11.50 1.59 -8.30
CA GLY A 84 -10.96 0.35 -7.73
C GLY A 84 -11.58 -0.89 -8.35
N ARG A 85 -10.78 -1.98 -8.38
CA ARG A 85 -11.09 -3.29 -9.00
C ARG A 85 -11.10 -3.30 -10.53
N GLU A 86 -10.67 -2.23 -11.18
CA GLU A 86 -10.40 -2.24 -12.62
C GLU A 86 -9.30 -3.25 -12.95
N THR A 87 -9.45 -3.94 -14.09
CA THR A 87 -8.46 -4.91 -14.54
C THR A 87 -7.27 -4.19 -15.16
N ILE A 88 -6.06 -4.50 -14.68
CA ILE A 88 -4.80 -4.04 -15.27
C ILE A 88 -4.32 -5.12 -16.24
N LEU A 89 -4.36 -4.82 -17.54
CA LEU A 89 -3.87 -5.71 -18.59
C LEU A 89 -2.43 -5.35 -18.98
N ARG A 90 -1.62 -6.37 -19.26
CA ARG A 90 -0.26 -6.23 -19.77
C ARG A 90 -0.03 -7.25 -20.87
N ASN A 91 0.20 -6.77 -22.09
CA ASN A 91 0.47 -7.55 -23.30
C ASN A 91 -0.72 -8.34 -23.88
N GLY A 92 -1.95 -7.86 -23.69
CA GLY A 92 -3.18 -8.53 -24.14
C GLY A 92 -3.61 -9.65 -23.20
#